data_AF-A0A537NRU1-F1
#
_entry.id   AF-A0A537NRU1-F1
#
_cell.length_a   1.000
_cell.length_b   1.000
_cell.length_c   1.000
_cell.angle_alpha   90.00
_cell.angle_beta   90.00
_cell.angle_gamma   90.00
#
_symmetry.space_group_name_H-M   'P 1'
#
loop_
_entity.id
_entity.type
_entity.pdbx_description
1 polymer ?
#
loop_
_entity_poly.entity_id
_entity_poly.type
_entity_poly.pdbx_seq_one_letter_code
_entity_poly.pdbx_strand_id
1 'polypeptide(L)'
;MIQQTRFAWYLLAPAAILLIVLLVLPIVIMAIYTFYEFVTAGVEKATYTLANWQEFFGDSYYHLFLWKTARVAAITAIACAIMGYIPAYFIWMTSFRHKWLLL
;
A
#
# COMPACT_ATOMS: atom_id res chain seq x y z
N MET A 1 -18.00 9.88 28.88
CA MET A 1 -17.21 9.85 27.62
C MET A 1 -16.75 8.45 27.21
N ILE A 2 -16.40 7.54 28.13
CA ILE A 2 -15.81 6.21 27.81
C ILE A 2 -16.83 5.16 27.28
N GLN A 3 -18.14 5.30 27.58
CA GLN A 3 -19.15 4.35 27.10
C GLN A 3 -19.53 4.51 25.61
N GLN A 4 -19.44 5.71 25.05
CA GLN A 4 -19.80 5.98 23.66
C GLN A 4 -18.83 5.33 22.67
N THR A 5 -17.55 5.28 22.99
CA THR A 5 -16.53 4.66 22.13
C THR A 5 -16.71 3.15 22.02
N ARG A 6 -17.15 2.45 23.07
CA ARG A 6 -17.38 0.99 23.00
C ARG A 6 -18.50 0.63 22.05
N PHE A 7 -19.60 1.39 22.07
CA PHE A 7 -20.71 1.23 21.11
C PHE A 7 -20.29 1.54 19.67
N ALA A 8 -19.46 2.57 19.48
CA ALA A 8 -18.88 2.88 18.18
C ALA A 8 -18.03 1.72 17.64
N TRP A 9 -17.21 1.07 18.48
CA TRP A 9 -16.44 -0.12 18.08
C TRP A 9 -17.33 -1.29 17.70
N TYR A 10 -18.46 -1.54 18.35
CA TYR A 10 -19.37 -2.62 17.93
C TYR A 10 -20.04 -2.34 16.58
N LEU A 11 -20.30 -1.08 16.24
CA LEU A 11 -20.83 -0.69 14.93
C LEU A 11 -19.76 -0.75 13.83
N LEU A 12 -18.51 -0.40 14.17
CA LEU A 12 -17.41 -0.26 13.23
C LEU A 12 -16.63 -1.57 13.03
N ALA A 13 -16.58 -2.43 14.06
CA ALA A 13 -15.89 -3.72 14.04
C ALA A 13 -16.31 -4.63 12.87
N PRO A 14 -17.61 -4.89 12.58
CA PRO A 14 -17.96 -5.78 11.47
C PRO A 14 -17.48 -5.25 10.11
N ALA A 15 -17.60 -3.94 9.87
CA ALA A 15 -17.10 -3.32 8.65
C ALA A 15 -15.56 -3.36 8.57
N ALA A 16 -14.87 -3.05 9.67
CA ALA A 16 -13.41 -3.12 9.72
C ALA A 16 -12.88 -4.56 9.55
N ILE A 17 -13.52 -5.54 10.18
CA ILE A 17 -13.16 -6.96 10.04
C ILE A 17 -13.33 -7.40 8.59
N LEU A 18 -14.46 -7.06 7.95
CA LEU A 18 -14.67 -7.39 6.54
C LEU A 18 -13.61 -6.76 5.63
N LEU A 19 -13.29 -5.48 5.83
CA LEU A 19 -12.24 -4.80 5.07
C LEU A 19 -10.87 -5.45 5.27
N ILE A 20 -10.51 -5.76 6.52
CA ILE A 20 -9.24 -6.41 6.84
C ILE A 20 -9.20 -7.79 6.21
N VAL A 21 -10.24 -8.61 6.35
CA VAL A 21 -10.28 -9.96 5.76
C VAL A 21 -10.17 -9.87 4.25
N LEU A 22 -10.95 -9.01 3.59
CA LEU A 22 -10.96 -8.90 2.14
C LEU A 22 -9.62 -8.39 1.57
N LEU A 23 -8.90 -7.55 2.31
CA LEU A 23 -7.61 -7.02 1.89
C LEU A 23 -6.44 -7.95 2.24
N VAL A 24 -6.45 -8.54 3.44
CA VAL A 24 -5.34 -9.35 3.96
C VAL A 24 -5.40 -10.78 3.41
N LEU A 25 -6.58 -11.38 3.27
CA LEU A 25 -6.74 -12.74 2.76
C LEU A 25 -6.04 -12.96 1.40
N PRO A 26 -6.27 -12.14 0.35
CA PRO A 26 -5.60 -12.35 -0.93
C PRO A 26 -4.08 -12.15 -0.84
N ILE A 27 -3.62 -11.24 0.02
CA ILE A 27 -2.18 -11.02 0.25
C ILE A 27 -1.54 -12.26 0.88
N VAL A 28 -2.20 -12.87 1.87
CA VAL A 28 -1.72 -14.10 2.51
C VAL A 28 -1.70 -15.26 1.52
N ILE A 29 -2.75 -15.40 0.72
CA ILE A 29 -2.81 -16.42 -0.34
C ILE A 29 -1.64 -16.24 -1.31
N MET A 30 -1.43 -15.03 -1.83
CA MET A 30 -0.29 -14.73 -2.72
C MET A 30 1.06 -14.97 -2.04
N ALA A 31 1.20 -14.64 -0.76
CA ALA A 31 2.43 -14.89 0.00
C ALA A 31 2.74 -16.40 0.09
N ILE A 32 1.73 -17.25 0.32
CA ILE A 32 1.88 -18.71 0.31
C ILE A 32 2.35 -19.19 -1.07
N TYR A 33 1.74 -18.66 -2.14
CA TYR A 33 2.11 -19.00 -3.51
C TYR A 33 3.56 -18.64 -3.87
N THR A 34 4.16 -17.63 -3.23
CA THR A 34 5.60 -17.32 -3.48
C THR A 34 6.55 -18.47 -3.12
N PHE A 35 6.11 -19.38 -2.23
CA PHE A 35 6.88 -20.55 -1.83
C PHE A 35 6.59 -21.78 -2.71
N TYR A 36 5.62 -21.73 -3.62
CA TYR A 36 5.33 -22.84 -4.52
C TYR A 36 6.29 -22.84 -5.71
N GLU A 37 6.59 -24.04 -6.20
CA GLU A 37 7.45 -24.22 -7.36
C GLU A 37 6.65 -23.93 -8.63
N PHE A 38 7.07 -22.91 -9.37
CA PHE A 38 6.47 -22.58 -10.65
C PHE A 38 7.00 -23.53 -11.72
N VAL A 39 6.16 -24.45 -12.20
CA VAL A 39 6.50 -25.31 -13.35
C VAL A 39 6.03 -24.62 -14.63
N THR A 40 6.80 -24.80 -15.71
CA THR A 40 6.43 -24.34 -17.05
C THR A 40 5.02 -24.85 -17.44
N ALA A 41 4.25 -23.98 -18.10
CA ALA A 41 2.85 -24.19 -18.50
C ALA A 41 1.77 -24.00 -17.40
N GLY A 42 2.06 -23.25 -16.33
CA GLY A 42 1.05 -22.78 -15.38
C GLY A 42 0.56 -23.86 -14.41
N VAL A 43 1.34 -24.94 -14.27
CA VAL A 43 1.10 -25.96 -13.25
C VAL A 43 1.98 -25.62 -12.06
N GLU A 44 1.35 -25.30 -10.95
CA GLU A 44 2.04 -25.03 -9.70
C GLU A 44 2.21 -26.35 -8.96
N LYS A 45 3.44 -26.67 -8.54
CA LYS A 45 3.65 -27.75 -7.59
C LYS A 45 3.63 -27.17 -6.19
N ALA A 46 2.86 -27.80 -5.29
CA ALA A 46 2.88 -27.55 -3.86
C ALA A 46 4.18 -28.09 -3.20
N THR A 47 5.32 -27.85 -3.85
CA THR A 47 6.65 -28.05 -3.31
C THR A 47 7.07 -26.73 -2.68
N TYR A 48 7.23 -26.70 -1.36
CA TYR A 48 7.75 -25.51 -0.68
C TYR A 48 9.23 -25.31 -1.03
N THR A 49 9.55 -24.20 -1.69
CA THR A 49 10.90 -23.83 -2.11
C THR A 49 11.19 -22.35 -1.83
N LEU A 50 12.45 -22.03 -1.55
CA LEU A 50 12.95 -20.65 -1.45
C LEU A 50 13.66 -20.18 -2.72
N ALA A 51 13.66 -21.00 -3.79
CA ALA A 51 14.33 -20.68 -5.05
C ALA A 51 13.83 -19.35 -5.66
N ASN A 52 12.52 -19.11 -5.64
CA ASN A 52 11.92 -17.87 -6.15
C ASN A 52 12.45 -16.62 -5.44
N TRP A 53 12.65 -16.70 -4.11
CA TRP A 53 13.20 -15.60 -3.31
C TRP A 53 14.70 -15.39 -3.59
N GLN A 54 15.46 -16.47 -3.79
CA GLN A 54 16.87 -16.38 -4.17
C GLN A 54 17.04 -15.74 -5.55
N GLU A 55 16.19 -16.09 -6.51
CA GLU A 55 16.17 -15.47 -7.84
C GLU A 55 15.81 -13.99 -7.75
N PHE A 56 14.75 -13.66 -7.01
CA PHE A 56 14.31 -12.27 -6.80
C PHE A 56 15.41 -11.38 -6.21
N PHE A 57 16.15 -11.87 -5.21
CA PHE A 57 17.24 -11.11 -4.58
C PHE A 57 18.59 -11.24 -5.30
N GLY A 58 18.78 -12.24 -6.16
CA GLY A 58 20.03 -12.49 -6.87
C GLY A 58 20.09 -11.86 -8.26
N ASP A 59 18.96 -11.71 -8.95
CA ASP A 59 18.93 -11.26 -10.33
C ASP A 59 18.84 -9.73 -10.45
N SER A 60 19.88 -9.17 -11.06
CA SER A 60 20.03 -7.75 -11.39
C SER A 60 18.86 -7.14 -12.17
N TYR A 61 18.14 -7.96 -12.95
CA TYR A 61 16.99 -7.50 -13.72
C TYR A 61 15.85 -7.03 -12.79
N TYR A 62 15.49 -7.83 -11.79
CA TYR A 62 14.45 -7.45 -10.82
C TYR A 62 14.85 -6.19 -10.05
N HIS A 63 16.09 -6.12 -9.57
CA HIS A 63 16.59 -4.94 -8.83
C HIS A 63 16.57 -3.67 -9.67
N LEU A 64 16.96 -3.74 -10.94
CA LEU A 64 16.96 -2.59 -11.82
C LEU A 64 15.53 -2.08 -12.07
N PHE A 65 14.58 -2.99 -12.27
CA PHE A 65 13.17 -2.63 -12.44
C PHE A 65 12.58 -2.02 -11.17
N LEU A 66 12.81 -2.63 -10.00
CA LEU A 66 12.39 -2.09 -8.70
C LEU A 66 12.98 -0.72 -8.43
N TRP A 67 14.26 -0.52 -8.77
CA TRP A 67 14.92 0.76 -8.58
C TRP A 67 14.32 1.84 -9.50
N LYS A 68 14.02 1.50 -10.75
CA LYS A 68 13.37 2.43 -11.68
C LYS A 68 11.99 2.86 -11.17
N THR A 69 11.16 1.92 -10.72
CA THR A 69 9.82 2.23 -10.21
C THR A 69 9.89 3.03 -8.92
N ALA A 70 10.75 2.65 -7.97
CA ALA A 70 10.97 3.38 -6.73
C ALA A 70 11.47 4.81 -6.97
N ARG A 71 12.41 4.99 -7.90
CA ARG A 71 12.92 6.31 -8.28
C ARG A 71 11.82 7.19 -8.85
N VAL A 72 11.00 6.66 -9.77
CA VAL A 72 9.89 7.42 -10.35
C VAL A 72 8.88 7.79 -9.27
N ALA A 73 8.49 6.83 -8.42
CA ALA A 73 7.56 7.07 -7.31
C ALA A 73 8.09 8.13 -6.31
N ALA A 74 9.38 8.12 -6.00
CA ALA A 74 9.98 9.11 -5.11
C ALA A 74 9.98 10.51 -5.74
N ILE A 75 10.35 10.62 -7.02
CA ILE A 75 10.35 11.90 -7.74
C ILE A 75 8.93 12.46 -7.80
N THR A 76 7.93 11.65 -8.15
CA THR A 76 6.54 12.09 -8.22
C THR A 76 5.99 12.46 -6.85
N ALA A 77 6.28 11.68 -5.80
CA ALA A 77 5.85 12.01 -4.44
C ALA A 77 6.43 13.35 -3.97
N ILE A 78 7.72 13.60 -4.22
CA ILE A 78 8.38 14.87 -3.88
C ILE A 78 7.78 16.02 -4.69
N ALA A 79 7.57 15.83 -5.99
CA ALA A 79 6.96 16.85 -6.86
C ALA A 79 5.55 17.21 -6.38
N CYS A 80 4.70 16.21 -6.10
CA CYS A 80 3.36 16.41 -5.55
C CYS A 80 3.39 17.09 -4.18
N ALA A 81 4.32 16.70 -3.30
CA ALA A 81 4.47 17.32 -1.99
C ALA A 81 4.85 18.81 -2.10
N ILE A 82 5.81 19.16 -2.96
CA ILE A 82 6.21 20.55 -3.18
C ILE A 82 5.04 21.34 -3.79
N MET A 83 4.43 20.82 -4.84
CA MET A 83 3.32 21.48 -5.53
C MET A 83 2.09 21.65 -4.64
N GLY A 84 1.77 20.67 -3.79
CA GLY A 84 0.66 20.73 -2.84
C GLY A 84 0.95 21.55 -1.59
N TYR A 85 2.21 21.62 -1.16
CA TYR A 85 2.60 22.41 0.02
C TYR A 85 2.48 23.91 -0.24
N ILE A 86 2.80 24.36 -1.46
CA ILE A 86 2.69 25.78 -1.85
C ILE A 86 1.28 26.34 -1.58
N PRO A 87 0.18 25.81 -2.17
CA PRO A 87 -1.17 26.31 -1.89
C PRO A 87 -1.60 26.08 -0.43
N ALA A 88 -1.20 24.96 0.19
CA ALA A 88 -1.50 24.70 1.60
C ALA A 88 -0.93 25.79 2.53
N TYR A 89 0.30 26.26 2.26
CA TYR A 89 0.93 27.34 3.01
C TYR A 89 0.21 28.69 2.82
N PHE A 90 -0.19 29.02 1.59
CA PHE A 90 -0.98 30.21 1.30
C PHE A 90 -2.36 30.21 1.98
N ILE A 91 -3.03 29.05 2.03
CA ILE A 91 -4.31 28.87 2.74
C ILE A 91 -4.11 29.03 4.26
N TRP A 92 -3.00 28.53 4.81
CA TRP A 92 -2.70 28.65 6.24
C TRP A 92 -2.45 30.11 6.67
N MET A 93 -1.66 30.85 5.89
CA MET A 93 -1.31 32.25 6.18
C MET A 93 -2.49 33.22 6.00
N THR A 94 -3.53 32.78 5.29
CA THR A 94 -4.70 33.60 4.97
C THR A 94 -5.75 33.55 6.10
N SER A 95 -6.14 34.73 6.61
CA SER A 95 -7.23 34.94 7.59
C SER A 95 -8.61 35.09 6.92
N PHE A 96 -8.89 34.35 5.83
CA PHE A 96 -10.22 34.39 5.19
C PHE A 96 -11.25 33.62 6.03
N ARG A 97 -12.42 34.23 6.23
CA ARG A 97 -13.53 33.71 7.06
C ARG A 97 -14.27 32.52 6.42
N HIS A 98 -14.15 32.34 5.09
CA HIS A 98 -14.72 31.22 4.32
C HIS A 98 -13.62 30.48 3.55
N LYS A 99 -12.81 29.69 4.28
CA LYS A 99 -11.63 28.97 3.73
C LYS A 99 -11.98 27.89 2.69
N TRP A 100 -13.26 27.53 2.56
CA TRP A 100 -13.78 26.55 1.59
C TRP A 100 -13.84 27.04 0.13
N LEU A 101 -13.74 28.35 -0.13
CA LEU A 101 -13.73 28.90 -1.50
C LEU A 101 -12.34 28.90 -2.17
N LEU A 102 -11.30 28.50 -1.42
CA LEU A 102 -9.90 28.45 -1.86
C LEU A 102 -9.39 27.02 -2.10
N LEU A 103 -10.27 26.02 -1.98
CA LEU A 103 -10.08 24.60 -2.31
C LEU A 103 -10.87 24.27 -3.57
#